data_AF-U2QEG4-F1
#
_entry.id   AF-U2QEG4-F1
#
_cell.length_a   1.000
_cell.length_b   1.000
_cell.length_c   1.000
_cell.angle_alpha   90.00
_cell.angle_beta   90.00
_cell.angle_gamma   90.00
#
_symmetry.space_group_name_H-M   'P 1'
#
loop_
_entity.id
_entity.type
_entity.pdbx_description
1 polymer ?
#
loop_
_entity_poly.entity_id
_entity_poly.type
_entity_poly.pdbx_seq_one_letter_code
_entity_poly.pdbx_strand_id
1 'polypeptide(L)' 'MEIFDVEQRWPDLFAGLDQEQRRVVVRVLAAGWHEGFYPTRRETRNVVDLAAGRIGIDEYVARSLDPEGAWHGVQ' A
#
# COMPACT_ATOMS: atom_id res chain seq x y z
N MET A 1 -13.40 -4.44 -16.44
CA MET A 1 -13.03 -3.31 -15.56
C MET A 1 -12.29 -3.92 -14.39
N GLU A 2 -11.05 -3.51 -14.16
CA GLU A 2 -10.38 -3.84 -12.91
C GLU A 2 -10.98 -2.97 -11.80
N ILE A 3 -11.20 -3.58 -10.64
CA ILE A 3 -11.83 -2.93 -9.49
C ILE A 3 -10.74 -2.67 -8.45
N PHE A 4 -10.72 -1.47 -7.89
CA PHE A 4 -9.87 -1.13 -6.76
C PHE A 4 -10.55 -1.59 -5.46
N ASP A 5 -10.14 -2.74 -4.91
CA ASP A 5 -10.77 -3.42 -3.78
C ASP A 5 -9.74 -3.92 -2.73
N VAL A 6 -8.69 -3.14 -2.47
CA VAL A 6 -7.56 -3.54 -1.59
C VAL A 6 -7.99 -3.95 -0.16
N GLU A 7 -9.01 -3.30 0.40
CA GLU A 7 -9.55 -3.65 1.73
C GLU A 7 -10.25 -5.01 1.73
N GLN A 8 -10.90 -5.38 0.61
CA GLN A 8 -11.56 -6.69 0.45
C GLN A 8 -10.54 -7.78 0.13
N ARG A 9 -9.49 -7.45 -0.63
CA ARG A 9 -8.41 -8.38 -0.97
C ARG A 9 -7.57 -8.77 0.23
N TRP A 10 -7.26 -7.84 1.14
CA TRP A 10 -6.39 -8.08 2.31
C TRP A 10 -6.93 -7.46 3.60
N PRO A 11 -8.10 -7.92 4.10
CA PRO A 11 -8.72 -7.35 5.28
C PRO A 11 -7.85 -7.47 6.54
N ASP A 12 -6.99 -8.49 6.61
CA ASP A 12 -6.05 -8.70 7.71
C ASP A 12 -5.05 -7.55 7.87
N LEU A 13 -4.67 -6.88 6.77
CA LEU A 13 -3.72 -5.76 6.82
C LEU A 13 -4.37 -4.49 7.41
N PHE A 14 -5.68 -4.32 7.27
CA PHE A 14 -6.42 -3.16 7.78
C PHE A 14 -6.95 -3.37 9.20
N ALA A 15 -6.73 -4.55 9.78
CA ALA A 15 -7.07 -4.84 11.16
C ALA A 15 -6.25 -3.95 12.11
N GLY A 16 -6.93 -3.34 13.08
CA GLY A 16 -6.30 -2.47 14.09
C GLY A 16 -5.95 -1.05 13.62
N LEU A 17 -6.19 -0.70 12.34
CA LEU A 17 -6.12 0.69 11.89
C LEU A 17 -7.35 1.48 12.38
N ASP A 18 -7.15 2.75 12.74
CA ASP A 18 -8.24 3.69 12.90
C ASP A 18 -8.78 4.21 11.55
N GLN A 19 -9.85 5.01 11.57
CA GLN A 19 -10.49 5.49 10.35
C GLN A 19 -9.61 6.49 9.57
N GLU A 20 -8.73 7.23 10.22
CA GLU A 20 -7.82 8.16 9.56
C GLU A 20 -6.70 7.38 8.84
N GLN A 21 -6.07 6.45 9.54
CA GLN A 21 -5.05 5.55 9.00
C GLN A 21 -5.58 4.77 7.80
N ARG A 22 -6.79 4.18 7.90
CA ARG A 22 -7.43 3.49 6.78
C ARG A 22 -7.60 4.40 5.57
N ARG A 23 -8.08 5.63 5.76
CA ARG A 23 -8.29 6.60 4.68
C ARG A 23 -6.97 6.99 4.00
N VAL A 24 -5.90 7.16 4.77
CA VAL A 24 -4.56 7.43 4.22
C VAL A 24 -4.10 6.27 3.34
N VAL A 25 -4.17 5.04 3.82
CA VAL A 25 -3.76 3.84 3.05
C VAL A 25 -4.53 3.73 1.75
N VAL A 26 -5.86 3.81 1.80
CA VAL A 26 -6.74 3.70 0.62
C VAL A 26 -6.43 4.80 -0.39
N ARG A 27 -6.23 6.05 0.05
CA ARG A 27 -5.91 7.17 -0.84
C ARG A 27 -4.57 6.97 -1.55
N VAL A 28 -3.53 6.54 -0.83
CA VAL A 28 -2.19 6.31 -1.42
C VAL A 28 -2.24 5.21 -2.47
N LEU A 29 -2.88 4.07 -2.14
CA LEU A 29 -3.00 2.95 -3.06
C LEU A 29 -3.90 3.27 -4.27
N ALA A 30 -4.96 4.06 -4.09
CA ALA A 30 -5.84 4.48 -5.18
C ALA A 30 -5.14 5.43 -6.16
N ALA A 31 -4.29 6.34 -5.65
CA ALA A 31 -3.48 7.21 -6.49
C ALA A 31 -2.55 6.39 -7.41
N GLY A 32 -1.80 5.43 -6.83
CA GLY A 32 -0.98 4.52 -7.61
C GLY A 32 -1.78 3.70 -8.63
N TRP A 33 -2.97 3.23 -8.24
CA TRP A 33 -3.85 2.50 -9.16
C TRP A 33 -4.27 3.32 -10.37
N HIS A 34 -4.58 4.61 -10.19
CA HIS A 34 -4.88 5.51 -11.31
C HIS A 34 -3.66 5.81 -12.20
N GLU A 35 -2.45 5.64 -11.69
CA GLU A 35 -1.20 5.77 -12.43
C GLU A 35 -0.76 4.45 -13.12
N GLY A 36 -1.60 3.41 -13.06
CA GLY A 36 -1.32 2.12 -13.71
C GLY A 36 -0.57 1.11 -12.83
N PHE A 37 -0.42 1.38 -11.53
CA PHE A 37 0.19 0.45 -10.58
C PHE A 37 -0.86 -0.46 -9.96
N TYR A 38 -0.62 -1.76 -10.00
CA TYR A 38 -1.48 -2.73 -9.32
C TYR A 38 -0.91 -3.03 -7.94
N PRO A 39 -1.62 -2.67 -6.84
CA PRO A 39 -1.14 -2.97 -5.50
C PRO A 39 -0.89 -4.46 -5.33
N THR A 40 0.26 -4.83 -4.77
CA THR A 40 0.52 -6.18 -4.29
C THR A 40 0.22 -6.26 -2.78
N ARG A 41 0.14 -7.48 -2.24
CA ARG A 41 -0.06 -7.66 -0.79
C ARG A 41 1.10 -7.03 0.01
N ARG A 42 2.33 -7.12 -0.50
CA ARG A 42 3.49 -6.54 0.16
C ARG A 42 3.46 -5.02 0.10
N GLU A 43 3.15 -4.43 -1.05
CA GLU A 43 3.04 -2.96 -1.15
C GLU A 43 1.94 -2.42 -0.24
N THR A 44 0.80 -3.11 -0.20
CA THR A 44 -0.28 -2.76 0.74
C THR A 44 0.19 -2.83 2.19
N ARG A 45 0.95 -3.86 2.56
CA ARG A 45 1.54 -3.97 3.91
C ARG A 45 2.50 -2.82 4.20
N ASN A 46 3.36 -2.44 3.26
CA ASN A 46 4.31 -1.33 3.43
C ASN A 46 3.57 0.00 3.69
N VAL A 47 2.53 0.30 2.91
CA VAL A 47 1.71 1.51 3.10
C VAL A 47 0.93 1.46 4.41
N VAL A 48 0.39 0.29 4.79
CA VAL A 48 -0.27 0.08 6.09
C VAL A 48 0.71 0.31 7.25
N ASP A 49 1.91 -0.28 7.19
CA ASP A 49 2.91 -0.15 8.25
C ASP A 49 3.37 1.31 8.40
N LEU A 50 3.51 2.03 7.28
CA LEU A 50 3.83 3.45 7.27
C LEU A 50 2.69 4.28 7.90
N ALA A 51 1.44 4.07 7.47
CA ALA A 51 0.28 4.79 7.99
C ALA A 51 0.01 4.49 9.48
N ALA A 52 0.32 3.28 9.92
CA ALA A 52 0.23 2.87 11.33
C ALA A 52 1.40 3.37 12.19
N GLY A 53 2.42 4.02 11.59
CA GLY A 53 3.63 4.45 12.28
C GLY A 53 4.53 3.31 12.76
N ARG A 54 4.36 2.09 12.23
CA ARG A 54 5.21 0.94 12.55
C ARG A 54 6.57 1.04 11.87
N ILE A 55 6.62 1.73 10.73
CA ILE A 55 7.84 2.07 10.01
C ILE A 55 7.88 3.57 9.71
N GLY A 56 9.09 4.11 9.60
CA GLY A 56 9.32 5.46 9.10
C GLY A 56 9.40 5.51 7.57
N ILE A 57 9.49 6.73 7.02
CA ILE A 57 9.59 6.95 5.58
C ILE A 57 10.87 6.34 4.98
N ASP A 58 12.00 6.39 5.69
CA ASP A 58 13.28 5.85 5.21
C ASP A 58 13.21 4.33 4.98
N GLU A 59 12.59 3.61 5.92
CA GLU A 59 12.36 2.17 5.82
C GLU A 59 11.36 1.84 4.69
N TYR A 60 10.30 2.64 4.54
CA TYR A 60 9.36 2.49 3.44
C TYR A 60 10.06 2.64 2.07
N VAL A 61 10.92 3.65 1.92
CA VAL A 61 11.70 3.87 0.70
C VAL A 61 12.67 2.72 0.45
N ALA A 62 13.40 2.27 1.47
CA ALA A 62 14.31 1.13 1.34
C ALA A 62 13.57 -0.13 0.85
N ARG A 63 12.39 -0.43 1.41
CA ARG A 63 11.54 -1.55 0.97
C ARG A 63 10.97 -1.38 -0.43
N SER A 64 10.73 -0.14 -0.87
CA SER A 64 10.19 0.15 -2.20
C SER A 64 11.26 0.14 -3.30
N LEU A 65 12.54 0.28 -2.92
CA LEU A 65 13.69 0.22 -3.83
C LEU A 65 14.30 -1.18 -3.91
N ASP A 66 13.95 -2.07 -2.99
CA ASP A 66 14.32 -3.48 -3.08
C ASP A 66 13.78 -4.05 -4.42
N PRO A 67 14.56 -4.81 -5.20
CA PRO A 67 14.13 -5.34 -6.49
C PRO A 67 12.97 -6.34 -6.38
N GLU A 68 12.82 -7.02 -5.23
CA GLU A 68 11.58 -7.71 -4.93
C GLU A 68 10.52 -6.67 -4.59
N GLY A 69 10.89 -5.64 -3.82
CA GLY A 69 10.19 -4.45 -3.29
C GLY A 69 9.55 -3.45 -4.26
N ALA A 70 9.98 -3.45 -5.51
CA ALA A 70 9.67 -2.36 -6.44
C ALA A 70 8.17 -2.19 -6.67
N TRP A 71 7.72 -0.95 -6.67
CA TRP A 71 6.44 -0.55 -7.24
C TRP A 71 6.49 -0.91 -8.73
N HIS A 72 6.01 -2.12 -9.06
CA HIS A 72 6.01 -2.61 -10.42
C HIS A 72 4.91 -1.87 -11.21
N GLY A 73 5.29 -0.73 -11.77
CA GLY A 73 4.60 -0.12 -12.91
C GLY A 73 4.93 -0.95 -14.14
N VAL A 74 3.91 -1.26 -14.94
CA VAL A 74 4.05 -1.97 -16.21
C VAL A 74 5.06 -1.22 -17.08
N GLN A 75 6.01 -1.96 -17.67
CA GLN A 75 6.95 -1.46 -18.69
C GLN A 75 6.22 -0.88 -19.90
#